data_AF-A0A534GW16-F1
#
_entry.id   AF-A0A534GW16-F1
#
_cell.length_a   1.000
_cell.length_b   1.000
_cell.length_c   1.000
_cell.angle_alpha   90.00
_cell.angle_beta   90.00
_cell.angle_gamma   90.00
#
_symmetry.space_group_name_H-M   'P 1'
#
loop_
_entity.id
_entity.type
_entity.pdbx_description
1 polymer ?
#
loop_
_entity_poly.entity_id
_entity_poly.type
_entity_poly.pdbx_seq_one_letter_code
_entity_poly.pdbx_strand_id
1 'polypeptide(L)'
;MRNLAARLHLVNQQIKQAHRTLDSLCAKLDVPAENPSGQNREQHDVTILRSWPGIGRIVLATLLTEATEPLRRRDYHALRALAGTAPVTRRSGKQCFVIRRLACNKRLQNAVHHWSRVAIQHDTAARRRYDALRRRGH
;
A
#
# COMPACT_ATOMS: atom_id res chain seq x y z
N MET A 1 4.65 -26.08 30.61
CA MET A 1 3.71 -24.99 30.23
C MET A 1 4.18 -23.56 30.58
N ARG A 2 4.87 -23.30 31.71
CA ARG A 2 5.37 -21.94 32.09
C ARG A 2 6.27 -21.24 31.05
N ASN A 3 7.07 -21.99 30.29
CA ASN A 3 7.99 -21.42 29.29
C ASN A 3 7.26 -20.89 28.03
N LEU A 4 6.20 -21.57 27.59
CA LEU A 4 5.43 -21.14 26.40
C LEU A 4 4.68 -19.82 26.66
N ALA A 5 4.04 -19.70 27.83
CA ALA A 5 3.34 -18.48 28.21
C ALA A 5 4.28 -17.27 28.28
N ALA A 6 5.45 -17.43 28.90
CA ALA A 6 6.48 -16.38 28.95
C ALA A 6 6.96 -15.96 27.55
N ARG A 7 7.19 -16.92 26.64
CA ARG A 7 7.58 -16.64 25.24
C ARG A 7 6.48 -15.91 24.48
N LEU A 8 5.21 -16.32 24.64
CA LEU A 8 4.07 -15.64 24.03
C LEU A 8 3.93 -14.20 24.53
N HIS A 9 4.11 -13.96 25.83
CA HIS A 9 4.12 -12.61 26.39
C HIS A 9 5.22 -11.75 25.80
N LEU A 10 6.45 -12.27 25.70
CA LEU A 10 7.57 -11.55 25.10
C LEU A 10 7.30 -11.20 23.63
N VAL A 11 6.84 -12.16 22.83
CA VAL A 11 6.52 -11.93 21.41
C VAL A 11 5.41 -10.88 21.27
N ASN A 12 4.36 -10.96 22.08
CA ASN A 12 3.28 -9.97 22.07
C ASN A 12 3.77 -8.57 22.47
N GLN A 13 4.71 -8.47 23.42
CA GLN A 13 5.35 -7.20 23.78
C GLN A 13 6.18 -6.65 22.61
N GLN A 14 6.99 -7.48 21.96
CA GLN A 14 7.80 -7.09 20.81
C GLN A 14 6.94 -6.63 19.63
N ILE A 15 5.85 -7.33 19.32
CA ILE A 15 4.88 -6.94 18.28
C ILE A 15 4.27 -5.58 18.61
N LYS A 16 3.81 -5.37 19.86
CA LYS A 16 3.28 -4.07 20.29
C LYS A 16 4.31 -2.96 20.16
N GLN A 17 5.57 -3.23 20.50
CA GLN A 17 6.64 -2.25 20.38
C GLN A 17 6.93 -1.92 18.92
N ALA A 18 7.06 -2.93 18.05
CA ALA A 18 7.27 -2.72 16.61
C ALA A 18 6.12 -1.90 15.99
N HIS A 19 4.88 -2.18 16.38
CA HIS A 19 3.72 -1.40 15.96
C HIS A 19 3.80 0.07 16.39
N ARG A 20 4.18 0.36 17.64
CA ARG A 20 4.38 1.74 18.12
C ARG A 20 5.51 2.45 17.36
N THR A 21 6.60 1.74 17.07
CA THR A 21 7.71 2.27 16.28
C THR A 21 7.25 2.65 14.87
N LEU A 22 6.47 1.80 14.21
CA LEU A 22 5.92 2.11 12.88
C LEU A 22 5.00 3.34 12.92
N ASP A 23 4.12 3.42 13.93
CA ASP A 23 3.22 4.56 14.08
C ASP A 23 4.01 5.87 14.29
N SER A 24 5.05 5.85 15.13
CA SER A 24 5.93 7.00 15.37
C SER A 24 6.71 7.41 14.11
N LEU A 25 7.28 6.45 13.38
CA LEU A 25 8.00 6.74 12.14
C LEU A 25 7.09 7.32 11.06
N CYS A 26 5.88 6.78 10.89
CA CYS A 26 4.92 7.33 9.94
C CYS A 26 4.48 8.74 10.35
N ALA A 27 4.26 9.00 11.64
CA ALA A 27 3.90 10.34 12.12
C ALA A 27 5.00 11.38 11.86
N LYS A 28 6.28 11.00 11.99
CA LYS A 28 7.41 11.88 11.65
C LYS A 28 7.44 12.28 10.17
N LEU A 29 6.92 11.44 9.29
CA LEU A 29 6.82 11.72 7.85
C LEU A 29 5.62 12.63 7.48
N ASP A 30 4.72 12.88 8.42
CA ASP A 30 3.54 13.74 8.23
C ASP A 30 3.81 15.20 8.66
N VAL A 31 4.97 15.46 9.26
CA VAL A 31 5.38 16.80 9.71
C VAL A 31 5.78 17.65 8.50
N PRO A 32 5.36 18.93 8.40
CA PRO A 32 5.79 19.82 7.35
C PRO A 32 7.31 19.93 7.33
N ALA A 33 7.93 19.62 6.18
CA ALA A 33 9.32 20.01 5.99
C ALA A 33 9.36 21.54 5.86
N GLU A 34 10.12 22.21 6.73
CA GLU A 34 10.42 23.64 6.59
C GLU A 34 11.17 23.84 5.27
N ASN A 35 10.44 24.26 4.23
CA ASN A 35 11.01 24.54 2.93
C ASN A 35 11.25 26.06 2.82
N PRO A 36 12.52 26.53 2.69
CA PRO A 36 12.85 27.95 2.59
C PRO A 36 12.43 28.62 1.27
N SER A 37 11.75 27.92 0.37
CA SER A 37 11.45 28.37 -1.00
C SER A 37 9.95 28.63 -1.30
N GLY A 38 9.06 28.64 -0.31
CA GLY A 38 7.63 28.98 -0.51
C GLY A 38 6.86 28.03 -1.44
N GLN A 39 7.50 26.97 -1.93
CA GLN A 39 6.86 25.89 -2.67
C GLN A 39 6.18 25.00 -1.64
N ASN A 40 4.89 25.30 -1.45
CA ASN A 40 3.99 24.51 -0.65
C ASN A 40 3.80 23.12 -1.30
N ARG A 41 4.74 22.21 -1.02
CA ARG A 41 4.54 20.78 -1.20
C ARG A 41 4.14 20.23 0.16
N GLU A 42 2.95 20.61 0.61
CA GLU A 42 2.15 19.92 1.63
C GLU A 42 1.94 18.46 1.19
N GLN A 43 3.01 17.67 1.31
CA GLN A 43 3.02 16.28 0.88
C GLN A 43 2.49 15.43 2.04
N HIS A 44 1.19 15.61 2.33
CA HIS A 44 0.42 14.87 3.33
C HIS A 44 0.07 13.45 2.87
N ASP A 45 1.03 12.75 2.26
CA ASP A 45 0.83 11.37 1.77
C ASP A 45 0.44 10.45 2.93
N VAL A 46 1.00 10.68 4.12
CA VAL A 46 0.65 9.92 5.32
C VAL A 46 -0.81 10.14 5.72
N THR A 47 -1.24 11.40 5.88
CA THR A 47 -2.63 11.74 6.24
C THR A 47 -3.62 11.26 5.18
N ILE A 48 -3.35 11.50 3.89
CA ILE A 48 -4.25 11.08 2.81
C ILE A 48 -4.36 9.56 2.76
N LEU A 49 -3.24 8.82 2.78
CA LEU A 49 -3.28 7.36 2.73
C LEU A 49 -3.95 6.78 3.99
N ARG A 50 -3.68 7.33 5.17
CA ARG A 50 -4.29 6.86 6.43
C ARG A 50 -5.81 7.09 6.47
N SER A 51 -6.32 8.08 5.73
CA SER A 51 -7.77 8.34 5.64
C SER A 51 -8.54 7.23 4.90
N TRP A 52 -7.85 6.39 4.11
CA TRP A 52 -8.50 5.39 3.29
C TRP A 52 -8.82 4.10 4.06
N PRO A 53 -10.00 3.49 3.84
CA PRO A 53 -10.37 2.25 4.49
C PRO A 53 -9.43 1.12 4.08
N GLY A 54 -8.91 0.38 5.07
CA GLY A 54 -7.97 -0.71 4.85
C GLY A 54 -6.50 -0.35 4.89
N ILE A 55 -6.16 0.94 4.97
CA ILE A 55 -4.78 1.38 5.21
C ILE A 55 -4.53 1.45 6.71
N GLY A 56 -4.16 0.30 7.28
CA GLY A 56 -3.63 0.20 8.65
C GLY A 56 -2.12 0.46 8.70
N ARG A 57 -1.54 0.47 9.92
CA ARG A 57 -0.12 0.78 10.15
C ARG A 57 0.88 0.04 9.26
N ILE A 58 0.67 -1.26 9.03
CA ILE A 58 1.57 -2.11 8.23
C ILE A 58 1.48 -1.74 6.75
N VAL A 59 0.25 -1.60 6.24
CA VAL A 59 -0.01 -1.21 4.85
C VAL A 59 0.53 0.19 4.58
N LEU A 60 0.27 1.14 5.49
CA LEU A 60 0.75 2.51 5.41
C LEU A 60 2.28 2.55 5.34
N ALA A 61 2.96 1.92 6.30
CA ALA A 61 4.42 1.87 6.31
C ALA A 61 4.96 1.25 5.02
N THR A 62 4.38 0.14 4.55
CA THR A 62 4.82 -0.51 3.31
C THR A 62 4.65 0.38 2.08
N LEU A 63 3.54 1.12 1.98
CA LEU A 63 3.32 2.09 0.89
C LEU A 63 4.37 3.20 0.93
N LEU A 64 4.60 3.78 2.10
CA LEU A 64 5.54 4.88 2.28
C LEU A 64 7.00 4.47 2.06
N THR A 65 7.38 3.22 2.31
CA THR A 65 8.76 2.74 2.15
C THR A 65 9.03 2.14 0.77
N GLU A 66 8.10 1.34 0.24
CA GLU A 66 8.33 0.59 -1.00
C GLU A 66 7.91 1.39 -2.24
N ALA A 67 7.05 2.41 -2.07
CA ALA A 67 6.57 3.28 -3.15
C ALA A 67 6.97 4.75 -2.96
N THR A 68 8.01 5.03 -2.18
CA THR A 68 8.48 6.40 -1.88
C THR A 68 8.63 7.26 -3.13
N GLU A 69 9.37 6.77 -4.13
CA GLU A 69 9.67 7.54 -5.34
C GLU A 69 8.44 7.72 -6.26
N PRO A 70 7.65 6.67 -6.59
CA PRO A 70 6.40 6.84 -7.32
C PRO A 70 5.41 7.79 -6.64
N LEU A 71 5.27 7.70 -5.30
CA LEU A 71 4.41 8.61 -4.53
C LEU A 71 4.95 10.05 -4.61
N ARG A 72 6.26 10.23 -4.41
CA ARG A 72 6.94 11.53 -4.53
C ARG A 72 6.72 12.17 -5.90
N ARG A 73 6.81 11.39 -6.97
CA ARG A 73 6.66 11.87 -8.36
C ARG A 73 5.20 11.94 -8.83
N ARG A 74 4.24 11.47 -8.03
CA ARG A 74 2.83 11.27 -8.46
C ARG A 74 2.71 10.38 -9.70
N ASP A 75 3.62 9.43 -9.86
CA ASP A 75 3.66 8.52 -11.00
C ASP A 75 2.81 7.28 -10.73
N TYR A 76 1.54 7.38 -11.12
CA TYR A 76 0.58 6.29 -10.97
C TYR A 76 0.90 5.07 -11.86
N HIS A 77 1.64 5.26 -12.97
CA HIS A 77 2.02 4.15 -13.84
C HIS A 77 3.13 3.33 -13.19
N ALA A 78 4.17 3.98 -12.69
CA ALA A 78 5.24 3.34 -11.93
C ALA A 78 4.69 2.63 -10.68
N LEU A 79 3.78 3.26 -9.93
CA LEU A 79 3.16 2.66 -8.76
C LEU A 79 2.43 1.36 -9.09
N ARG A 80 1.59 1.36 -10.15
CA ARG A 80 0.86 0.15 -10.57
C ARG A 80 1.80 -0.96 -11.05
N ALA A 81 2.88 -0.60 -11.74
CA ALA A 81 3.88 -1.56 -12.18
C ALA A 81 4.62 -2.20 -10.98
N LEU A 82 5.05 -1.38 -10.01
CA LEU A 82 5.76 -1.85 -8.81
C LEU A 82 4.86 -2.69 -7.91
N ALA A 83 3.58 -2.34 -7.75
CA ALA A 83 2.59 -3.12 -7.02
C ALA A 83 2.15 -4.40 -7.76
N GLY A 84 2.53 -4.55 -9.04
CA GLY A 84 2.12 -5.68 -9.87
C GLY A 84 0.63 -5.68 -10.24
N THR A 85 -0.05 -4.53 -10.12
CA THR A 85 -1.44 -4.35 -10.53
C THR A 85 -1.57 -3.90 -11.99
N ALA A 86 -0.48 -3.38 -12.57
CA ALA A 86 -0.41 -3.14 -14.01
C ALA A 86 -0.38 -4.48 -14.77
N PRO A 87 -1.28 -4.70 -15.75
CA PRO A 87 -1.26 -5.88 -16.59
C PRO A 87 0.00 -5.92 -17.48
N VAL A 88 0.36 -7.11 -17.93
CA VAL A 88 1.41 -7.33 -18.93
C VAL A 88 0.77 -7.95 -20.16
N THR A 89 0.77 -7.21 -21.27
CA THR A 89 0.36 -7.73 -22.56
C THR A 89 1.52 -8.47 -23.19
N ARG A 90 1.32 -9.76 -23.49
CA ARG A 90 2.25 -10.56 -24.28
C ARG A 90 1.66 -10.77 -25.66
N ARG A 91 2.39 -10.34 -26.68
CA ARG A 91 1.99 -10.47 -28.07
C ARG A 91 3.09 -11.17 -28.86
N SER A 92 2.69 -12.24 -29.53
CA SER A 92 3.41 -12.88 -30.63
C SER A 92 2.66 -12.54 -31.93
N GLY A 93 3.32 -12.69 -33.08
CA GLY A 93 2.67 -12.50 -34.39
C GLY A 93 1.41 -13.36 -34.58
N LYS A 94 1.27 -14.47 -33.84
CA LYS A 94 0.11 -15.37 -33.89
C LYS A 94 -0.87 -15.25 -32.72
N GLN A 95 -0.47 -14.65 -31.60
CA GLN A 95 -1.27 -14.67 -30.36
C GLN A 95 -1.09 -13.38 -29.56
N CYS A 96 -2.15 -12.89 -28.93
CA CYS A 96 -2.09 -11.76 -28.00
C CYS A 96 -2.87 -12.13 -26.74
N PHE A 97 -2.25 -12.03 -25.58
CA PHE A 97 -2.89 -12.31 -24.30
C PHE A 97 -2.37 -11.38 -23.20
N VAL A 98 -3.20 -11.15 -22.18
CA VAL A 98 -2.90 -10.27 -21.07
C VAL A 98 -2.77 -11.10 -19.80
N ILE A 99 -1.64 -10.95 -19.10
CA ILE A 99 -1.37 -11.66 -17.84
C ILE A 99 -1.11 -10.70 -16.68
N ARG A 100 -1.19 -11.23 -15.47
CA ARG A 100 -0.73 -10.53 -14.26
C ARG A 100 0.79 -10.35 -14.29
N ARG A 101 1.26 -9.18 -13.83
CA ARG A 101 2.69 -8.93 -13.59
C ARG A 101 3.19 -9.73 -12.39
N LEU A 102 4.11 -10.67 -12.63
CA LEU A 102 4.76 -11.47 -11.58
C LEU A 102 6.07 -10.84 -11.08
N ALA A 103 6.81 -10.14 -11.95
CA ALA A 103 8.00 -9.38 -11.59
C ALA A 103 7.61 -8.01 -11.01
N CYS A 104 7.39 -7.97 -9.69
CA CYS A 104 6.94 -6.80 -8.96
C CYS A 104 7.40 -6.88 -7.48
N ASN A 105 7.30 -5.78 -6.74
CA ASN A 105 7.59 -5.78 -5.31
C ASN A 105 6.50 -6.54 -4.56
N LYS A 106 6.86 -7.68 -3.93
CA LYS A 106 5.89 -8.58 -3.28
C LYS A 106 5.27 -7.98 -2.02
N ARG A 107 6.03 -7.17 -1.26
CA ARG A 107 5.51 -6.49 -0.07
C ARG A 107 4.46 -5.47 -0.46
N LEU A 108 4.78 -4.63 -1.45
CA LEU A 108 3.86 -3.63 -1.97
C LEU A 108 2.62 -4.28 -2.61
N GLN A 109 2.80 -5.36 -3.37
CA GLN A 109 1.71 -6.14 -3.95
C GLN A 109 0.74 -6.66 -2.86
N ASN A 110 1.28 -7.24 -1.79
CA ASN A 110 0.47 -7.75 -0.68
C ASN A 110 -0.25 -6.60 0.05
N ALA A 111 0.43 -5.49 0.28
CA ALA A 111 -0.16 -4.31 0.92
C ALA A 111 -1.35 -3.76 0.10
N VAL A 112 -1.17 -3.58 -1.21
CA VAL A 112 -2.23 -3.11 -2.12
C VAL A 112 -3.37 -4.12 -2.21
N HIS A 113 -3.08 -5.43 -2.20
CA HIS A 113 -4.11 -6.47 -2.18
C HIS A 113 -4.98 -6.39 -0.91
N HIS A 114 -4.36 -6.35 0.27
CA HIS A 114 -5.09 -6.26 1.54
C HIS A 114 -5.88 -4.97 1.67
N TRP A 115 -5.28 -3.84 1.27
CA TRP A 115 -5.96 -2.56 1.21
C TRP A 115 -7.19 -2.64 0.31
N SER A 116 -7.03 -3.06 -0.95
CA SER A 116 -8.13 -3.15 -1.92
C SER A 116 -9.26 -4.05 -1.44
N ARG A 117 -8.92 -5.18 -0.81
CA ARG A 117 -9.90 -6.12 -0.23
C ARG A 117 -10.78 -5.45 0.83
N VAL A 118 -10.19 -4.64 1.71
CA VAL A 118 -10.91 -3.94 2.78
C VAL A 118 -11.66 -2.73 2.21
N ALA A 119 -11.05 -1.98 1.30
CA ALA A 119 -11.71 -0.85 0.64
C ALA A 119 -13.03 -1.27 -0.05
N ILE A 120 -13.03 -2.39 -0.76
CA ILE A 120 -14.23 -2.95 -1.41
C ILE A 120 -15.35 -3.31 -0.39
N GLN A 121 -15.00 -3.60 0.87
CA GLN A 121 -15.96 -3.93 1.92
C GLN A 121 -16.54 -2.69 2.62
N HIS A 122 -15.76 -1.62 2.75
CA HIS A 122 -16.11 -0.46 3.59
C HIS A 122 -16.32 0.84 2.81
N ASP A 123 -15.95 0.91 1.54
CA ASP A 123 -16.18 2.07 0.66
C ASP A 123 -17.11 1.70 -0.50
N THR A 124 -18.24 2.43 -0.59
CA THR A 124 -19.24 2.22 -1.62
C THR A 124 -18.74 2.58 -3.01
N ALA A 125 -17.83 3.55 -3.13
CA ALA A 125 -17.26 3.93 -4.42
C ALA A 125 -16.32 2.83 -4.95
N ALA A 126 -15.44 2.29 -4.10
CA ALA A 126 -14.58 1.14 -4.40
C ALA A 126 -15.40 -0.09 -4.79
N ARG A 127 -16.48 -0.40 -4.05
CA ARG A 127 -17.41 -1.49 -4.40
C ARG A 127 -17.99 -1.32 -5.79
N ARG A 128 -18.61 -0.17 -6.07
CA ARG A 128 -19.21 0.13 -7.38
C ARG A 128 -18.20 -0.02 -8.52
N ARG A 129 -16.97 0.48 -8.32
CA ARG A 129 -15.91 0.36 -9.31
C ARG A 129 -15.48 -1.08 -9.53
N TYR A 130 -15.32 -1.86 -8.47
CA TYR A 130 -14.99 -3.29 -8.57
C TYR A 130 -16.09 -4.06 -9.33
N ASP A 131 -17.36 -3.86 -8.99
CA ASP A 131 -18.47 -4.54 -9.65
C ASP A 131 -18.58 -4.16 -11.14
N ALA A 132 -18.30 -2.89 -11.47
CA ALA A 132 -18.24 -2.44 -12.85
C ALA A 132 -17.10 -3.10 -13.64
N LEU A 133 -15.93 -3.32 -13.02
CA LEU A 133 -14.82 -4.04 -13.63
C LEU A 133 -15.16 -5.53 -13.84
N ARG A 134 -15.74 -6.19 -12.83
CA ARG A 134 -16.17 -7.60 -12.92
C ARG A 134 -17.20 -7.80 -14.03
N ARG A 135 -18.17 -6.89 -14.17
CA ARG A 135 -19.17 -6.91 -15.27
C ARG A 135 -18.54 -6.79 -16.66
N ARG A 136 -17.37 -6.16 -16.78
CA ARG A 136 -16.61 -6.05 -18.03
C ARG A 136 -15.69 -7.26 -18.30
N GLY A 137 -15.66 -8.24 -17.40
CA GLY A 137 -14.80 -9.43 -17.54
C GLY A 137 -13.37 -9.25 -17.01
N HIS A 138 -13.14 -8.28 -16.11
CA HIS A 138 -11.86 -8.12 -15.40
C HIS A 138 -11.80 -8.87 -14.08
#